data_AF-A0A3N5MCF3-F1
#
_entry.id   AF-A0A3N5MCF3-F1
#
_cell.length_a   1.000
_cell.length_b   1.000
_cell.length_c   1.000
_cell.angle_alpha   90.00
_cell.angle_beta   90.00
_cell.angle_gamma   90.00
#
_symmetry.space_group_name_H-M   'P 1'
#
loop_
_entity.id
_entity.type
_entity.pdbx_description
1 polymer ?
#
loop_
_entity_poly.entity_id
_entity_poly.type
_entity_poly.pdbx_seq_one_letter_code
_entity_poly.pdbx_strand_id
1 'polypeptide(L)' 'VVDLPPMLDEYYVSRGWSAEGVPSAAKLARLGLAP' A
#
# COMPACT_ATOMS: atom_id res chain seq x y z
N VAL A 1 17.64 -5.61 -15.76
CA VAL A 1 16.22 -5.70 -15.36
C VAL A 1 16.18 -5.48 -13.86
N VAL A 2 15.41 -4.50 -13.38
CA VAL A 2 15.17 -4.35 -11.93
C VAL A 2 14.08 -5.35 -11.59
N ASP A 3 14.36 -6.27 -10.67
CA ASP A 3 13.38 -7.24 -10.20
C ASP A 3 12.39 -6.50 -9.29
N LEU A 4 11.36 -5.91 -9.93
CA LEU A 4 10.33 -5.09 -9.30
C LEU A 4 9.42 -5.85 -8.30
N PRO A 5 9.05 -7.12 -8.52
CA PRO A 5 8.08 -7.81 -7.66
C PRO A 5 8.46 -7.86 -6.17
N PRO A 6 9.68 -8.25 -5.74
CA PRO A 6 10.01 -8.32 -4.32
C PRO A 6 10.10 -6.94 -3.64
N MET A 7 10.36 -5.86 -4.39
CA MET A 7 10.42 -4.50 -3.83
C MET A 7 9.04 -3.91 -3.52
N LEU A 8 7.97 -4.45 -4.12
CA LEU A 8 6.62 -3.90 -3.98
C LEU A 8 5.94 -4.35 -2.68
N ASP A 9 6.23 -5.57 -2.20
CA ASP A 9 5.62 -6.09 -0.98
C ASP A 9 5.99 -5.24 0.25
N GLU A 10 7.29 -5.02 0.47
CA GLU A 10 7.77 -4.17 1.56
C GLU A 10 7.25 -2.73 1.44
N TYR A 11 7.20 -2.22 0.22
CA TYR A 11 6.64 -0.90 -0.06
C TYR A 11 5.15 -0.84 0.30
N TYR A 12 4.33 -1.79 -0.11
CA TYR A 12 2.91 -1.83 0.20
C TYR A 12 2.65 -1.98 1.71
N VAL A 13 3.40 -2.84 2.40
CA VAL A 13 3.33 -2.97 3.86
C VAL A 13 3.63 -1.63 4.54
N SER A 14 4.75 -0.98 4.17
CA SER A 14 5.14 0.32 4.77
C SER A 14 4.10 1.42 4.54
N ARG A 15 3.35 1.34 3.43
CA ARG A 15 2.32 2.30 3.05
C ARG A 15 0.95 2.00 3.67
N GLY A 16 0.78 0.84 4.30
CA GLY A 16 -0.49 0.36 4.84
C GLY A 16 -1.46 -0.06 3.73
N TRP A 17 -0.92 -0.65 2.66
CA TRP A 17 -1.63 -1.14 1.48
C TRP A 17 -1.71 -2.67 1.51
N SER A 18 -2.65 -3.24 0.76
CA SER A 18 -2.74 -4.68 0.53
C SER A 18 -1.68 -5.16 -0.47
N ALA A 19 -1.53 -6.48 -0.60
CA ALA A 19 -0.60 -7.10 -1.56
C ALA A 19 -0.95 -6.75 -3.02
N GLU A 20 -2.21 -6.40 -3.29
CA GLU A 20 -2.71 -5.95 -4.58
C GLU A 20 -2.44 -4.45 -4.84
N GLY A 21 -1.77 -3.76 -3.91
CA GLY A 21 -1.44 -2.34 -4.03
C GLY A 21 -2.61 -1.40 -3.69
N VAL A 22 -3.57 -1.84 -2.88
CA VAL A 22 -4.75 -1.03 -2.50
C VAL A 22 -4.58 -0.47 -1.09
N PRO A 23 -4.71 0.85 -0.85
CA PRO A 23 -4.70 1.42 0.50
C PRO A 23 -5.79 0.82 1.38
N SER A 24 -5.45 0.44 2.61
CA SER A 24 -6.45 -0.02 3.58
C SER A 24 -7.44 1.09 3.95
N ALA A 25 -8.64 0.71 4.39
CA ALA A 25 -9.64 1.66 4.89
C ALA A 25 -9.09 2.53 6.05
N ALA A 26 -8.31 1.94 6.94
CA ALA A 26 -7.62 2.67 8.01
C ALA A 26 -6.63 3.72 7.47
N LYS A 27 -5.91 3.39 6.39
CA LYS A 27 -5.01 4.34 5.72
C LYS A 27 -5.78 5.48 5.06
N LEU A 28 -6.88 5.20 4.39
CA LEU A 28 -7.75 6.21 3.78
C LEU A 28 -8.35 7.16 4.83
N ALA A 29 -8.84 6.62 5.95
CA ALA A 29 -9.38 7.42 7.05
C ALA A 29 -8.33 8.35 7.66
N ARG A 30 -7.10 7.86 7.90
CA ARG A 30 -5.98 8.68 8.40
C ARG A 30 -5.58 9.81 7.46
N LEU A 31 -5.84 9.66 6.16
CA LEU A 31 -5.54 10.66 5.14
C LEU A 31 -6.71 11.61 4.88
N GLY A 32 -7.88 11.41 5.51
CA GLY A 32 -9.08 12.19 5.22
C GLY A 32 -9.67 11.89 3.84
N LEU A 33 -9.40 10.70 3.29
CA LEU A 33 -9.86 10.24 1.98
C LEU A 33 -10.94 9.15 2.07
N ALA A 34 -11.33 8.79 3.29
CA ALA A 34 -12.49 7.93 3.50
C ALA A 34 -13.78 8.73 3.17
N PRO A 35 -14.81 8.08 2.57
CA PRO A 35 -16.07 8.73 2.21
C PRO A 35 -16.83 9.28 3.43
#